data_AF-A0A5N6SJK3-F1
#
_entry.id   AF-A0A5N6SJK3-F1
#
_cell.length_a   1.000
_cell.length_b   1.000
_cell.length_c   1.000
_cell.angle_alpha   90.00
_cell.angle_beta   90.00
_cell.angle_gamma   90.00
#
_symmetry.space_group_name_H-M   'P 1'
#
loop_
_entity.id
_entity.type
_entity.pdbx_description
1 polymer ?
#
loop_
_entity_poly.entity_id
_entity_poly.type
_entity_poly.pdbx_seq_one_letter_code
_entity_poly.pdbx_strand_id
1 'polypeptide(L)'
;MGSSSILGYSTAPFAESTTTTKMRISKQEAQPSLTTGPGLPTPPNSPLYRTHEAGRKSEEPKFSPEPGSLRSQLNFDPWICGSRTKTTKEPCTLRTKAERRVDALIKLESLQLLTQSSYSLETELRHLAKMVHCRHHNHDPYLHERVEKWKAVFPLGDNKINPDASIRMAVKELFSKLSDCCAGVKLDNKPCFRRIGGRKVQNRSKTIEEIVKPEIYGNICKLEYFLEVLAENMYCHLHKNQGPKQVEVWKLATTKFCNEKGSGLSLMTDDKDGKNQDLAKADLDFSTVAYHSAVDSDLSEFNTPIPWNLRYPSPAEFWPETYDTTPFNILTRANHLEDQELLFLGVQKQLQAPLRKEDRGEGFLYAYEVEGNKGFVKIGYTTRSINERHDEWSFHCNRLTKPIYPPIFNVNTVVPNAARVEKLCHAELKHRNTRIYCSGCLKLHIEWFEASPSEAIAVIEKWSKWMRSHPYQPNPIDSSNTWTLRPEEEQKSKDIGRFMKGIAQ
;
A
#
# COMPACT_ATOMS: atom_id res chain seq x y z
N MET A 1 -35.87 -2.24 53.53
CA MET A 1 -35.41 -3.47 54.20
C MET A 1 -34.89 -4.40 53.12
N GLY A 2 -33.68 -4.97 53.30
CA GLY A 2 -32.96 -5.77 52.31
C GLY A 2 -31.74 -5.00 51.76
N SER A 3 -30.67 -4.80 52.53
CA SER A 3 -29.62 -5.75 52.94
C SER A 3 -28.54 -5.97 51.86
N SER A 4 -27.35 -5.51 52.23
CA SER A 4 -26.08 -5.39 51.53
C SER A 4 -25.50 -6.68 50.96
N SER A 5 -24.62 -6.54 49.96
CA SER A 5 -23.38 -7.30 49.87
C SER A 5 -22.34 -6.51 49.07
N ILE A 6 -21.38 -5.96 49.81
CA ILE A 6 -20.16 -5.30 49.35
C ILE A 6 -19.08 -6.38 49.34
N LEU A 7 -18.45 -6.62 48.19
CA LEU A 7 -17.20 -7.39 48.10
C LEU A 7 -16.05 -6.40 47.97
N GLY A 8 -15.29 -6.28 49.06
CA GLY A 8 -14.05 -5.53 49.12
C GLY A 8 -12.90 -6.30 48.48
N TYR A 9 -12.07 -5.60 47.72
CA TYR A 9 -10.75 -6.06 47.36
C TYR A 9 -9.71 -5.27 48.15
N SER A 10 -8.95 -6.04 48.93
CA SER A 10 -7.88 -5.62 49.81
C SER A 10 -6.70 -5.09 48.99
N THR A 11 -6.24 -3.91 49.37
CA THR A 11 -4.93 -3.35 49.02
C THR A 11 -3.84 -4.03 49.85
N ALA A 12 -2.70 -4.31 49.23
CA ALA A 12 -1.44 -4.56 49.92
C ALA A 12 -0.32 -3.80 49.19
N PRO A 13 0.61 -3.14 49.90
CA PRO A 13 1.58 -2.23 49.33
C PRO A 13 2.85 -2.99 48.89
N PHE A 14 3.38 -2.66 47.72
CA PHE A 14 4.74 -3.06 47.36
C PHE A 14 5.69 -1.89 47.56
N ALA A 15 6.65 -2.15 48.44
CA ALA A 15 7.67 -1.24 48.92
C ALA A 15 8.69 -0.88 47.83
N GLU A 16 9.20 0.34 47.98
CA GLU A 16 10.34 0.89 47.28
C GLU A 16 11.60 0.03 47.48
N SER A 17 12.39 -0.11 46.42
CA SER A 17 13.81 -0.42 46.54
C SER A 17 14.58 0.40 45.52
N THR A 18 15.18 1.45 46.05
CA THR A 18 16.26 2.23 45.48
C THR A 18 17.49 1.35 45.31
N THR A 19 18.02 1.24 44.10
CA THR A 19 19.42 0.85 43.89
C THR A 19 20.03 1.68 42.79
N THR A 20 20.88 2.60 43.22
CA THR A 20 21.67 3.50 42.39
C THR A 20 22.90 2.73 41.90
N THR A 21 22.95 2.38 40.61
CA THR A 21 24.19 1.89 39.98
C THR A 21 24.65 2.90 38.94
N LYS A 22 25.63 3.72 39.34
CA LYS A 22 26.44 4.55 38.45
C LYS A 22 27.36 3.62 37.64
N MET A 23 27.11 3.48 36.34
CA MET A 23 28.15 3.04 35.41
C MET A 23 28.64 4.21 34.56
N ARG A 24 29.88 4.58 34.86
CA ARG A 24 30.76 5.49 34.16
C ARG A 24 31.43 4.68 33.04
N ILE A 25 31.14 4.97 31.78
CA ILE A 25 31.96 4.48 30.66
C ILE A 25 32.56 5.69 29.96
N SER A 26 33.88 5.71 30.01
CA SER A 26 34.75 6.76 29.52
C SER A 26 34.86 6.71 27.99
N LYS A 27 34.77 7.89 27.38
CA LYS A 27 35.34 8.21 26.07
C LYS A 27 36.82 7.82 26.03
N GLN A 28 37.27 7.22 24.94
CA GLN A 28 38.65 7.34 24.46
C GLN A 28 38.66 7.26 22.93
N GLU A 29 38.87 8.43 22.32
CA GLU A 29 39.39 8.59 20.97
C GLU A 29 40.92 8.39 21.02
N ALA A 30 41.47 7.63 20.07
CA ALA A 30 42.89 7.72 19.69
C ALA A 30 43.13 7.08 18.31
N GLN A 31 43.31 7.93 17.31
CA GLN A 31 44.34 7.78 16.26
C GLN A 31 45.33 8.94 16.46
N PRO A 32 46.58 8.97 15.92
CA PRO A 32 47.09 8.26 14.72
C PRO A 32 48.52 7.68 14.88
N SER A 33 49.05 7.02 13.83
CA SER A 33 50.32 7.40 13.16
C SER A 33 50.84 6.34 12.17
N LEU A 34 51.36 6.84 11.05
CA LEU A 34 52.04 6.17 9.94
C LEU A 34 53.44 5.65 10.32
N THR A 35 53.87 4.50 9.78
CA THR A 35 55.26 4.27 9.32
C THR A 35 55.33 3.09 8.33
N THR A 36 56.42 3.05 7.57
CA THR A 36 56.60 2.68 6.16
C THR A 36 57.34 1.34 5.94
N GLY A 37 56.87 0.52 4.99
CA GLY A 37 57.63 -0.41 4.08
C GLY A 37 58.39 -1.63 4.64
N PRO A 38 58.96 -2.53 3.80
CA PRO A 38 58.82 -2.74 2.34
C PRO A 38 58.65 -4.22 1.87
N GLY A 39 58.27 -4.43 0.59
CA GLY A 39 58.83 -5.49 -0.28
C GLY A 39 58.01 -6.77 -0.62
N LEU A 40 57.50 -6.82 -1.87
CA LEU A 40 57.35 -7.90 -2.91
C LEU A 40 57.60 -9.40 -2.55
N PRO A 41 57.04 -10.41 -3.28
CA PRO A 41 56.84 -10.45 -4.75
C PRO A 41 55.57 -11.15 -5.33
N THR A 42 55.28 -10.88 -6.61
CA THR A 42 54.35 -11.57 -7.55
C THR A 42 54.87 -12.96 -7.95
N PRO A 43 54.02 -13.94 -8.35
CA PRO A 43 53.64 -14.17 -9.78
C PRO A 43 52.31 -14.97 -9.95
N PRO A 44 51.94 -15.63 -11.08
CA PRO A 44 52.14 -15.37 -12.53
C PRO A 44 50.82 -15.36 -13.37
N ASN A 45 50.94 -14.85 -14.59
CA ASN A 45 49.99 -14.96 -15.72
C ASN A 45 50.04 -16.33 -16.43
N SER A 46 48.91 -16.76 -17.02
CA SER A 46 48.74 -17.37 -18.38
C SER A 46 47.44 -18.21 -18.47
N PRO A 47 46.89 -18.58 -19.66
CA PRO A 47 47.16 -18.11 -21.03
C PRO A 47 45.91 -17.73 -21.86
N LEU A 48 46.20 -17.03 -22.96
CA LEU A 48 45.33 -16.80 -24.12
C LEU A 48 44.97 -18.12 -24.83
N TYR A 49 43.67 -18.32 -25.10
CA TYR A 49 43.22 -19.25 -26.13
C TYR A 49 42.56 -18.47 -27.28
N ARG A 50 43.16 -18.60 -28.46
CA ARG A 50 42.65 -18.14 -29.75
C ARG A 50 42.23 -19.39 -30.51
N THR A 51 40.95 -19.51 -30.84
CA THR A 51 40.46 -20.44 -31.87
C THR A 51 39.53 -19.68 -32.81
N HIS A 52 39.91 -19.68 -34.08
CA HIS A 52 39.05 -19.34 -35.20
C HIS A 52 38.07 -20.48 -35.42
N GLU A 53 36.79 -20.17 -35.65
CA GLU A 53 35.98 -20.95 -36.59
C GLU A 53 34.80 -20.11 -37.10
N ALA A 54 34.47 -20.37 -38.36
CA ALA A 54 33.70 -19.52 -39.24
C ALA A 54 32.22 -19.93 -39.31
N GLY A 55 31.35 -18.94 -39.55
CA GLY A 55 30.22 -19.10 -40.46
C GLY A 55 28.92 -19.70 -39.92
N ARG A 56 28.02 -18.84 -39.45
CA ARG A 56 26.66 -18.68 -40.03
C ARG A 56 26.03 -17.41 -39.46
N LYS A 57 25.94 -16.36 -40.28
CA LYS A 57 25.13 -15.18 -39.97
C LYS A 57 23.66 -15.59 -40.14
N SER A 58 22.94 -15.79 -39.03
CA SER A 58 21.52 -15.51 -38.99
C SER A 58 21.38 -14.03 -38.61
N GLU A 59 20.95 -13.20 -39.55
CA GLU A 59 20.59 -11.82 -39.27
C GLU A 59 19.30 -11.81 -38.43
N GLU A 60 19.44 -11.74 -37.11
CA GLU A 60 18.36 -11.28 -36.25
C GLU A 60 18.20 -9.76 -36.41
N PRO A 61 16.96 -9.26 -36.60
CA PRO A 61 16.72 -7.83 -36.69
C PRO A 61 16.96 -7.18 -35.32
N LYS A 62 18.12 -6.54 -35.15
CA LYS A 62 18.41 -5.68 -33.99
C LYS A 62 17.51 -4.45 -34.01
N PHE A 63 16.37 -4.52 -33.34
CA PHE A 63 15.59 -3.34 -32.98
C PHE A 63 16.26 -2.66 -31.79
N SER A 64 17.12 -1.67 -32.06
CA SER A 64 17.74 -0.82 -31.03
C SER A 64 17.18 0.61 -31.16
N PRO A 65 16.09 0.96 -30.47
CA PRO A 65 15.61 2.34 -30.48
C PRO A 65 16.58 3.24 -29.71
N GLU A 66 17.05 4.30 -30.36
CA GLU A 66 17.79 5.41 -29.75
C GLU A 66 17.05 5.94 -28.48
N PRO A 67 17.75 6.31 -27.39
CA PRO A 67 17.14 6.79 -26.14
C PRO A 67 16.16 7.96 -26.30
N GLY A 68 16.39 8.84 -27.27
CA GLY A 68 15.46 9.94 -27.60
C GLY A 68 14.12 9.46 -28.19
N SER A 69 14.08 8.28 -28.80
CA SER A 69 12.89 7.68 -29.39
C SER A 69 11.94 7.16 -28.32
N LEU A 70 12.43 6.41 -27.33
CA LEU A 70 11.59 5.82 -26.28
C LEU A 70 10.94 6.90 -25.39
N ARG A 71 11.69 7.96 -25.05
CA ARG A 71 11.15 9.11 -24.31
C ARG A 71 9.96 9.78 -25.01
N SER A 72 10.07 9.96 -26.33
CA SER A 72 9.01 10.55 -27.14
C SER A 72 7.77 9.65 -27.18
N GLN A 73 7.97 8.34 -27.37
CA GLN A 73 6.88 7.36 -27.42
C GLN A 73 6.12 7.25 -26.09
N LEU A 74 6.82 7.36 -24.96
CA LEU A 74 6.23 7.37 -23.62
C LEU A 74 5.55 8.70 -23.26
N ASN A 75 5.56 9.71 -24.14
CA ASN A 75 4.82 10.96 -23.97
C ASN A 75 5.04 11.66 -22.61
N PHE A 76 6.31 11.76 -22.17
CA PHE A 76 6.63 12.61 -21.02
C PHE A 76 7.61 13.73 -21.35
N ASP A 77 7.90 14.01 -22.63
CA ASP A 77 8.41 15.30 -23.07
C ASP A 77 7.23 16.29 -23.21
N PRO A 78 7.22 17.50 -22.60
CA PRO A 78 8.30 18.30 -22.02
C PRO A 78 8.51 18.20 -20.49
N TRP A 79 8.67 16.98 -19.97
CA TRP A 79 8.77 16.65 -18.53
C TRP A 79 7.51 16.97 -17.72
N ILE A 80 6.33 16.69 -18.27
CA ILE A 80 5.05 16.90 -17.58
C ILE A 80 4.50 15.62 -16.97
N CYS A 81 3.70 15.78 -15.92
CA CYS A 81 3.04 14.70 -15.22
C CYS A 81 2.16 13.86 -16.14
N GLY A 82 1.41 14.44 -17.09
CA GLY A 82 0.64 13.73 -18.11
C GLY A 82 -0.54 12.87 -17.63
N SER A 83 -0.66 12.59 -16.32
CA SER A 83 -1.78 11.83 -15.74
C SER A 83 -3.09 12.59 -15.90
N ARG A 84 -4.19 11.88 -16.17
CA ARG A 84 -5.52 12.51 -16.29
C ARG A 84 -5.99 13.05 -14.95
N THR A 85 -6.41 14.31 -14.92
CA THR A 85 -7.00 14.87 -13.71
C THR A 85 -8.42 14.30 -13.50
N LYS A 86 -8.85 14.18 -12.23
CA LYS A 86 -10.21 13.69 -11.92
C LYS A 86 -11.32 14.65 -12.35
N THR A 87 -11.04 15.94 -12.33
CA THR A 87 -12.04 16.99 -12.54
C THR A 87 -12.21 17.34 -14.01
N THR A 88 -11.12 17.52 -14.75
CA THR A 88 -11.19 17.95 -16.15
C THR A 88 -10.96 16.81 -17.14
N LYS A 89 -10.46 15.65 -16.68
CA LYS A 89 -9.99 14.52 -17.53
C LYS A 89 -8.83 14.86 -18.48
N GLU A 90 -8.37 16.10 -18.45
CA GLU A 90 -7.22 16.58 -19.21
C GLU A 90 -5.88 16.09 -18.61
N PRO A 91 -4.80 16.01 -19.41
CA PRO A 91 -3.48 15.67 -18.92
C PRO A 91 -2.93 16.72 -17.94
N CYS A 92 -2.38 16.27 -16.83
CA CYS A 92 -1.73 17.12 -15.85
C CYS A 92 -0.48 17.77 -16.43
N THR A 93 -0.44 19.10 -16.46
CA THR A 93 0.67 19.90 -17.03
C THR A 93 1.77 20.22 -16.02
N LEU A 94 1.64 19.78 -14.76
CA LEU A 94 2.67 20.02 -13.73
C LEU A 94 4.00 19.39 -14.13
N ARG A 95 5.06 20.20 -14.10
CA ARG A 95 6.41 19.78 -14.46
C ARG A 95 7.04 18.87 -13.42
N THR A 96 7.81 17.89 -13.91
CA THR A 96 8.70 17.04 -13.13
C THR A 96 9.85 17.88 -12.59
N LYS A 97 10.19 17.68 -11.32
CA LYS A 97 11.33 18.36 -10.68
C LYS A 97 12.64 18.04 -11.40
N ALA A 98 13.52 19.03 -11.53
CA ALA A 98 14.79 18.90 -12.27
C ALA A 98 15.66 17.74 -11.73
N GLU A 99 15.76 17.61 -10.41
CA GLU A 99 16.51 16.53 -9.73
C GLU A 99 16.11 15.12 -10.18
N ARG A 100 14.82 14.89 -10.45
CA ARG A 100 14.30 13.57 -10.86
C ARG A 100 14.45 13.30 -12.35
N ARG A 101 14.78 14.31 -13.16
CA ARG A 101 14.90 14.15 -14.62
C ARG A 101 16.13 13.32 -14.97
N VAL A 102 17.23 13.52 -14.24
CA VAL A 102 18.47 12.74 -14.43
C VAL A 102 18.23 11.28 -14.11
N ASP A 103 17.65 10.98 -12.94
CA ASP A 103 17.30 9.60 -12.55
C ASP A 103 16.34 8.94 -13.55
N ALA A 104 15.35 9.70 -14.03
CA ALA A 104 14.42 9.21 -15.04
C ALA A 104 15.12 8.90 -16.38
N LEU A 105 16.11 9.71 -16.79
CA LEU A 105 16.92 9.44 -17.99
C LEU A 105 17.73 8.15 -17.84
N ILE A 106 18.45 7.99 -16.73
CA ILE A 106 19.18 6.75 -16.41
C ILE A 106 18.23 5.55 -16.43
N LYS A 107 17.01 5.72 -15.90
CA LYS A 107 16.02 4.65 -15.89
C LYS A 107 15.55 4.27 -17.29
N LEU A 108 15.36 5.23 -18.19
CA LEU A 108 14.97 4.95 -19.57
C LEU A 108 16.00 4.11 -20.31
N GLU A 109 17.29 4.36 -20.09
CA GLU A 109 18.37 3.55 -20.67
C GLU A 109 18.23 2.09 -20.24
N SER A 110 17.96 1.84 -18.95
CA SER A 110 17.73 0.48 -18.44
C SER A 110 16.46 -0.20 -19.00
N LEU A 111 15.49 0.58 -19.49
CA LEU A 111 14.23 0.05 -20.05
C LEU A 111 14.36 -0.36 -21.53
N GLN A 112 15.35 0.13 -22.26
CA GLN A 112 15.47 -0.10 -23.72
C GLN A 112 15.54 -1.57 -24.12
N LEU A 113 16.12 -2.39 -23.24
CA LEU A 113 16.29 -3.82 -23.47
C LEU A 113 15.07 -4.64 -23.02
N LEU A 114 14.07 -4.01 -22.41
CA LEU A 114 12.88 -4.69 -21.93
C LEU A 114 11.83 -4.84 -23.03
N THR A 115 11.04 -5.88 -22.89
CA THR A 115 9.91 -6.20 -23.75
C THR A 115 8.67 -6.36 -22.88
N GLN A 116 7.47 -6.41 -23.46
CA GLN A 116 6.25 -6.69 -22.71
C GLN A 116 6.31 -8.05 -21.98
N SER A 117 7.14 -8.98 -22.48
CA SER A 117 7.41 -10.28 -21.86
C SER A 117 8.38 -10.21 -20.66
N SER A 118 9.10 -9.11 -20.47
CA SER A 118 10.09 -8.97 -19.40
C SER A 118 9.39 -8.87 -18.04
N TYR A 119 9.69 -9.81 -17.12
CA TYR A 119 9.11 -9.87 -15.77
C TYR A 119 9.25 -8.55 -14.99
N SER A 120 10.37 -7.84 -15.18
CA SER A 120 10.65 -6.58 -14.50
C SER A 120 9.93 -5.37 -15.11
N LEU A 121 9.42 -5.44 -16.35
CA LEU A 121 8.96 -4.26 -17.10
C LEU A 121 7.93 -3.44 -16.31
N GLU A 122 6.91 -4.09 -15.76
CA GLU A 122 5.85 -3.39 -15.04
C GLU A 122 6.38 -2.66 -13.80
N THR A 123 7.24 -3.32 -13.03
CA THR A 123 7.88 -2.76 -11.84
C THR A 123 8.73 -1.55 -12.22
N GLU A 124 9.48 -1.65 -13.32
CA GLU A 124 10.38 -0.60 -13.76
C GLU A 124 9.66 0.59 -14.39
N LEU A 125 8.57 0.35 -15.11
CA LEU A 125 7.67 1.40 -15.56
C LEU A 125 6.98 2.09 -14.39
N ARG A 126 6.62 1.35 -13.34
CA ARG A 126 6.05 1.94 -12.12
C ARG A 126 7.07 2.83 -11.42
N HIS A 127 8.34 2.44 -11.35
CA HIS A 127 9.41 3.29 -10.84
C HIS A 127 9.58 4.56 -11.67
N LEU A 128 9.64 4.43 -13.00
CA LEU A 128 9.71 5.59 -13.89
C LEU A 128 8.50 6.51 -13.70
N ALA A 129 7.28 5.97 -13.58
CA ALA A 129 6.06 6.74 -13.38
C ALA A 129 6.12 7.53 -12.07
N LYS A 130 6.64 6.94 -10.98
CA LYS A 130 6.84 7.65 -9.70
C LYS A 130 7.80 8.83 -9.82
N MET A 131 8.82 8.74 -10.69
CA MET A 131 9.78 9.81 -10.93
C MET A 131 9.16 10.98 -11.70
N VAL A 132 8.33 10.69 -12.71
CA VAL A 132 7.71 11.68 -13.62
C VAL A 132 6.41 12.27 -13.04
N HIS A 133 5.69 11.53 -12.20
CA HIS A 133 4.41 12.01 -11.65
C HIS A 133 4.62 13.18 -10.70
N CYS A 134 3.72 14.16 -10.82
CA CYS A 134 3.63 15.21 -9.81
C CYS A 134 3.13 14.62 -8.48
N ARG A 135 3.30 15.37 -7.40
CA ARG A 135 2.88 14.97 -6.04
C ARG A 135 1.40 14.63 -5.89
N HIS A 136 0.54 15.02 -6.83
CA HIS A 136 -0.90 14.74 -6.80
C HIS A 136 -1.27 13.43 -7.51
N HIS A 137 -0.40 12.93 -8.40
CA HIS A 137 -0.65 11.72 -9.18
C HIS A 137 0.34 10.59 -8.86
N ASN A 138 1.27 10.78 -7.92
CA ASN A 138 2.25 9.76 -7.53
C ASN A 138 1.65 8.72 -6.55
N HIS A 139 0.57 8.05 -6.94
CA HIS A 139 -0.07 6.99 -6.16
C HIS A 139 -0.81 5.99 -7.07
N ASP A 140 -1.14 4.81 -6.54
CA ASP A 140 -1.46 3.59 -7.32
C ASP A 140 -2.44 3.74 -8.49
N PRO A 141 -3.66 4.33 -8.35
CA PRO A 141 -4.59 4.46 -9.48
C PRO A 141 -3.99 5.13 -10.72
N TYR A 142 -3.24 6.22 -10.53
CA TYR A 142 -2.64 6.96 -11.64
C TYR A 142 -1.36 6.31 -12.15
N LEU A 143 -0.58 5.71 -11.24
CA LEU A 143 0.62 4.96 -11.63
C LEU A 143 0.22 3.78 -12.52
N HIS A 144 -0.81 3.02 -12.13
CA HIS A 144 -1.28 1.87 -12.89
C HIS A 144 -1.81 2.27 -14.28
N GLU A 145 -2.68 3.29 -14.37
CA GLU A 145 -3.19 3.78 -15.67
C GLU A 145 -2.04 4.16 -16.62
N ARG A 146 -1.01 4.85 -16.11
CA ARG A 146 0.12 5.25 -16.93
C ARG A 146 1.03 4.08 -17.30
N VAL A 147 1.29 3.18 -16.37
CA VAL A 147 2.11 1.99 -16.61
C VAL A 147 1.48 1.11 -17.68
N GLU A 148 0.15 0.89 -17.64
CA GLU A 148 -0.53 0.12 -18.69
C GLU A 148 -0.42 0.79 -20.06
N LYS A 149 -0.59 2.12 -20.13
CA LYS A 149 -0.38 2.85 -21.39
C LYS A 149 1.07 2.75 -21.89
N TRP A 150 2.04 2.79 -20.99
CA TRP A 150 3.46 2.68 -21.31
C TRP A 150 3.89 1.28 -21.71
N LYS A 151 3.31 0.23 -21.11
CA LYS A 151 3.59 -1.17 -21.48
C LYS A 151 3.34 -1.41 -22.97
N ALA A 152 2.27 -0.82 -23.53
CA ALA A 152 1.92 -0.93 -24.95
C ALA A 152 2.97 -0.35 -25.91
N VAL A 153 3.91 0.48 -25.44
CA VAL A 153 5.00 1.05 -26.26
C VAL A 153 6.14 0.07 -26.46
N PHE A 154 6.34 -0.87 -25.53
CA PHE A 154 7.43 -1.83 -25.61
C PHE A 154 7.11 -2.93 -26.63
N PRO A 155 8.11 -3.48 -27.33
CA PRO A 155 7.89 -4.63 -28.20
C PRO A 155 7.36 -5.80 -27.38
N LEU A 156 6.53 -6.65 -27.99
CA LEU A 156 5.98 -7.85 -27.33
C LEU A 156 7.10 -8.76 -26.77
N GLY A 157 8.28 -8.73 -27.40
CA GLY A 157 9.38 -9.66 -27.19
C GLY A 157 9.17 -10.92 -28.03
N ASP A 158 10.22 -11.73 -28.21
CA ASP A 158 10.04 -13.04 -28.82
C ASP A 158 9.02 -13.82 -28.00
N ASN A 159 7.93 -14.22 -28.66
CA ASN A 159 6.72 -14.83 -28.11
C ASN A 159 6.94 -16.25 -27.58
N LYS A 160 7.99 -16.45 -26.80
CA LYS A 160 7.91 -17.34 -25.64
C LYS A 160 7.58 -16.48 -24.43
N ILE A 161 6.46 -15.73 -24.48
CA ILE A 161 5.81 -15.30 -23.24
C ILE A 161 5.62 -16.61 -22.50
N ASN A 162 6.37 -16.79 -21.41
CA ASN A 162 6.21 -17.94 -20.55
C ASN A 162 4.69 -18.06 -20.31
N PRO A 163 4.02 -19.14 -20.77
CA PRO A 163 2.56 -19.23 -20.68
C PRO A 163 2.07 -18.93 -19.26
N ASP A 164 2.88 -19.30 -18.28
CA ASP A 164 2.74 -18.95 -16.86
C ASP A 164 2.68 -17.44 -16.62
N ALA A 165 3.57 -16.62 -17.19
CA ALA A 165 3.51 -15.17 -17.06
C ALA A 165 2.21 -14.57 -17.65
N SER A 166 1.73 -15.08 -18.79
CA SER A 166 0.46 -14.63 -19.38
C SER A 166 -0.74 -15.01 -18.52
N ILE A 167 -0.76 -16.25 -18.02
CA ILE A 167 -1.80 -16.76 -17.11
C ILE A 167 -1.78 -15.96 -15.81
N ARG A 168 -0.62 -15.71 -15.22
CA ARG A 168 -0.46 -14.87 -14.03
C ARG A 168 -1.06 -13.49 -14.21
N MET A 169 -0.78 -12.83 -15.33
CA MET A 169 -1.34 -11.49 -15.60
C MET A 169 -2.86 -11.53 -15.77
N ALA A 170 -3.39 -12.51 -16.50
CA ALA A 170 -4.84 -12.67 -16.66
C ALA A 170 -5.55 -12.96 -15.34
N VAL A 171 -4.97 -13.84 -14.51
CA VAL A 171 -5.47 -14.16 -13.16
C VAL A 171 -5.40 -12.93 -12.25
N LYS A 172 -4.29 -12.17 -12.26
CA LYS A 172 -4.21 -10.92 -11.50
C LYS A 172 -5.28 -9.93 -11.94
N GLU A 173 -5.51 -9.78 -13.25
CA GLU A 173 -6.50 -8.84 -13.79
C GLU A 173 -7.94 -9.23 -13.43
N LEU A 174 -8.23 -10.54 -13.35
CA LEU A 174 -9.52 -11.03 -12.86
C LEU A 174 -9.83 -10.53 -11.44
N PHE A 175 -8.79 -10.31 -10.63
CA PHE A 175 -8.90 -9.90 -9.22
C PHE A 175 -8.36 -8.48 -8.94
N SER A 176 -7.90 -7.74 -9.96
CA SER A 176 -7.07 -6.52 -9.81
C SER A 176 -7.85 -5.30 -9.33
N LYS A 177 -9.19 -5.34 -9.36
CA LYS A 177 -10.06 -4.31 -8.80
C LYS A 177 -10.06 -4.37 -7.27
N LEU A 178 -8.89 -4.10 -6.70
CA LEU A 178 -8.67 -4.02 -5.26
C LEU A 178 -9.49 -2.85 -4.72
N SER A 179 -10.44 -3.19 -3.86
CA SER A 179 -11.23 -2.22 -3.08
C SER A 179 -11.11 -2.52 -1.59
N ASP A 180 -11.18 -1.50 -0.73
CA ASP A 180 -11.37 -1.67 0.71
C ASP A 180 -12.84 -1.92 1.10
N CYS A 181 -13.74 -2.05 0.10
CA CYS A 181 -15.15 -2.38 0.26
C CYS A 181 -15.47 -3.85 -0.03
N CYS A 182 -16.64 -4.27 0.43
CA CYS A 182 -17.24 -5.56 0.17
C CYS A 182 -17.56 -5.73 -1.33
N ALA A 183 -17.26 -6.91 -1.87
CA ALA A 183 -17.58 -7.28 -3.25
C ALA A 183 -19.06 -7.65 -3.49
N GLY A 184 -19.87 -7.71 -2.43
CA GLY A 184 -21.27 -8.11 -2.51
C GLY A 184 -22.18 -7.03 -3.08
N VAL A 185 -23.34 -7.48 -3.53
CA VAL A 185 -24.43 -6.63 -4.02
C VAL A 185 -25.61 -6.65 -3.06
N LYS A 186 -26.29 -5.52 -2.92
CA LYS A 186 -27.53 -5.40 -2.13
C LYS A 186 -28.71 -5.97 -2.91
N LEU A 187 -29.87 -6.08 -2.25
CA LEU A 187 -31.13 -6.52 -2.86
C LEU A 187 -31.57 -5.64 -4.04
N ASP A 188 -31.23 -4.36 -4.03
CA ASP A 188 -31.51 -3.41 -5.12
C ASP A 188 -30.45 -3.45 -6.24
N ASN A 189 -29.64 -4.51 -6.29
CA ASN A 189 -28.54 -4.72 -7.21
C ASN A 189 -27.44 -3.63 -7.18
N LYS A 190 -27.43 -2.79 -6.14
CA LYS A 190 -26.36 -1.78 -5.96
C LYS A 190 -25.15 -2.39 -5.26
N PRO A 191 -23.93 -1.92 -5.55
CA PRO A 191 -22.72 -2.35 -4.85
C PRO A 191 -22.78 -2.10 -3.34
N CYS A 192 -22.16 -3.01 -2.57
CA CYS A 192 -21.95 -2.81 -1.15
C CYS A 192 -20.77 -1.86 -0.89
N PHE A 193 -21.02 -0.74 -0.21
CA PHE A 193 -19.98 0.19 0.20
C PHE A 193 -19.44 -0.05 1.62
N ARG A 194 -19.82 -1.16 2.26
CA ARG A 194 -19.29 -1.50 3.60
C ARG A 194 -17.82 -1.87 3.49
N ARG A 195 -17.00 -1.30 4.37
CA ARG A 195 -15.58 -1.63 4.45
C ARG A 195 -15.39 -3.05 4.99
N ILE A 196 -14.46 -3.80 4.41
CA ILE A 196 -14.12 -5.16 4.85
C ILE A 196 -13.00 -5.20 5.90
N GLY A 197 -12.35 -4.06 6.13
CA GLY A 197 -11.22 -3.94 7.06
C GLY A 197 -9.89 -4.26 6.39
N GLY A 198 -8.82 -3.62 6.87
CA GLY A 198 -7.50 -3.73 6.26
C GLY A 198 -6.93 -5.13 6.30
N ARG A 199 -7.30 -5.92 7.31
CA ARG A 199 -6.86 -7.31 7.46
C ARG A 199 -7.33 -8.13 6.27
N LYS A 200 -8.63 -8.06 5.98
CA LYS A 200 -9.23 -8.74 4.83
C LYS A 200 -8.67 -8.22 3.50
N VAL A 201 -8.41 -6.92 3.37
CA VAL A 201 -7.78 -6.37 2.16
C VAL A 201 -6.39 -6.96 1.93
N GLN A 202 -5.56 -7.01 2.97
CA GLN A 202 -4.20 -7.58 2.88
C GLN A 202 -4.24 -9.08 2.61
N ASN A 203 -5.10 -9.81 3.31
CA ASN A 203 -5.31 -11.24 3.11
C ASN A 203 -5.79 -11.53 1.68
N ARG A 204 -6.71 -10.72 1.13
CA ARG A 204 -7.13 -10.82 -0.27
C ARG A 204 -5.93 -10.67 -1.20
N SER A 205 -5.11 -9.63 -1.04
CA SER A 205 -3.92 -9.43 -1.86
C SER A 205 -2.94 -10.61 -1.76
N LYS A 206 -2.66 -11.11 -0.56
CA LYS A 206 -1.81 -12.30 -0.36
C LYS A 206 -2.40 -13.55 -1.04
N THR A 207 -3.72 -13.74 -0.92
CA THR A 207 -4.41 -14.87 -1.55
C THR A 207 -4.31 -14.82 -3.07
N ILE A 208 -4.43 -13.64 -3.68
CA ILE A 208 -4.22 -13.47 -5.13
C ILE A 208 -2.78 -13.86 -5.51
N GLU A 209 -1.78 -13.46 -4.72
CA GLU A 209 -0.38 -13.87 -4.94
C GLU A 209 -0.15 -15.39 -4.77
N GLU A 210 -0.99 -16.10 -4.01
CA GLU A 210 -0.97 -17.56 -3.95
C GLU A 210 -1.66 -18.18 -5.18
N ILE A 211 -2.82 -17.67 -5.59
CA ILE A 211 -3.59 -18.19 -6.74
C ILE A 211 -2.79 -18.13 -8.04
N VAL A 212 -1.96 -17.10 -8.22
CA VAL A 212 -1.15 -16.92 -9.43
C VAL A 212 0.05 -17.87 -9.52
N LYS A 213 0.28 -18.75 -8.53
CA LYS A 213 1.37 -19.73 -8.62
C LYS A 213 0.95 -20.94 -9.47
N PRO A 214 1.80 -21.44 -10.39
CA PRO A 214 1.51 -22.59 -11.26
C PRO A 214 0.96 -23.81 -10.53
N GLU A 215 1.56 -24.15 -9.41
CA GLU A 215 1.20 -25.28 -8.58
C GLU A 215 -0.17 -25.15 -7.90
N ILE A 216 -0.73 -23.94 -7.89
CA ILE A 216 -2.07 -23.63 -7.37
C ILE A 216 -3.08 -23.61 -8.53
N TYR A 217 -2.91 -22.74 -9.53
CA TYR A 217 -3.89 -22.65 -10.61
C TYR A 217 -3.91 -23.89 -11.52
N GLY A 218 -2.81 -24.65 -11.60
CA GLY A 218 -2.72 -25.91 -12.32
C GLY A 218 -3.36 -27.09 -11.58
N ASN A 219 -3.80 -26.92 -10.32
CA ASN A 219 -4.45 -27.95 -9.54
C ASN A 219 -5.85 -27.48 -9.10
N ILE A 220 -6.89 -28.10 -9.64
CA ILE A 220 -8.28 -27.63 -9.45
C ILE A 220 -8.72 -27.59 -7.99
N CYS A 221 -8.31 -28.57 -7.17
CA CYS A 221 -8.66 -28.64 -5.75
C CYS A 221 -7.97 -27.53 -4.94
N LYS A 222 -6.69 -27.24 -5.24
CA LYS A 222 -5.97 -26.13 -4.60
C LYS A 222 -6.53 -24.79 -5.03
N LEU A 223 -6.79 -24.62 -6.32
CA LEU A 223 -7.40 -23.40 -6.87
C LEU A 223 -8.73 -23.11 -6.18
N GLU A 224 -9.63 -24.10 -6.11
CA GLU A 224 -10.92 -23.98 -5.44
C GLU A 224 -10.77 -23.57 -3.97
N TYR A 225 -9.90 -24.24 -3.22
CA TYR A 225 -9.61 -23.87 -1.83
C TYR A 225 -9.14 -22.42 -1.68
N PHE A 226 -8.19 -21.96 -2.51
CA PHE A 226 -7.72 -20.58 -2.45
C PHE A 226 -8.77 -19.56 -2.92
N LEU A 227 -9.68 -19.93 -3.81
CA LEU A 227 -10.82 -19.09 -4.19
C LEU A 227 -11.83 -18.97 -3.03
N GLU A 228 -12.04 -20.01 -2.24
CA GLU A 228 -12.83 -19.93 -0.99
C GLU A 228 -12.17 -19.00 0.04
N VAL A 229 -10.85 -19.12 0.23
CA VAL A 229 -10.07 -18.19 1.08
C VAL A 229 -10.23 -16.75 0.57
N LEU A 230 -10.19 -16.56 -0.75
CA LEU A 230 -10.37 -15.26 -1.37
C LEU A 230 -11.76 -14.69 -1.08
N ALA A 231 -12.80 -15.52 -1.22
CA ALA A 231 -14.18 -15.16 -0.93
C ALA A 231 -14.35 -14.73 0.54
N GLU A 232 -13.81 -15.49 1.51
CA GLU A 232 -13.87 -15.12 2.94
C GLU A 232 -13.29 -13.72 3.22
N ASN A 233 -12.33 -13.28 2.41
CA ASN A 233 -11.67 -11.99 2.54
C ASN A 233 -12.27 -10.88 1.63
N MET A 234 -13.29 -11.17 0.81
CA MET A 234 -13.92 -10.19 -0.09
C MET A 234 -15.31 -9.71 0.37
N TYR A 235 -15.96 -10.42 1.29
CA TYR A 235 -17.31 -10.09 1.75
C TYR A 235 -17.36 -9.57 3.19
N CYS A 236 -18.28 -8.64 3.45
CA CYS A 236 -18.68 -8.26 4.80
C CYS A 236 -19.65 -9.30 5.38
N HIS A 237 -19.92 -9.23 6.68
CA HIS A 237 -20.77 -10.20 7.38
C HIS A 237 -22.17 -10.36 6.77
N LEU A 238 -22.72 -9.33 6.12
CA LEU A 238 -24.05 -9.37 5.49
C LEU A 238 -24.09 -10.06 4.12
N HIS A 239 -22.94 -10.24 3.47
CA HIS A 239 -22.86 -10.77 2.10
C HIS A 239 -21.97 -12.01 2.00
N LYS A 240 -21.62 -12.65 3.12
CA LYS A 240 -20.81 -13.88 3.13
C LYS A 240 -21.44 -14.99 2.28
N ASN A 241 -22.77 -15.09 2.28
CA ASN A 241 -23.54 -16.06 1.48
C ASN A 241 -23.42 -15.87 -0.04
N GLN A 242 -22.91 -14.75 -0.52
CA GLN A 242 -22.65 -14.52 -1.95
C GLN A 242 -21.31 -15.11 -2.40
N GLY A 243 -20.41 -15.42 -1.44
CA GLY A 243 -19.08 -15.96 -1.70
C GLY A 243 -19.08 -17.25 -2.52
N PRO A 244 -19.80 -18.32 -2.13
CA PRO A 244 -19.78 -19.59 -2.84
C PRO A 244 -20.17 -19.49 -4.32
N LYS A 245 -21.20 -18.69 -4.64
CA LYS A 245 -21.61 -18.44 -6.04
C LYS A 245 -20.50 -17.77 -6.85
N GLN A 246 -19.76 -16.87 -6.22
CA GLN A 246 -18.68 -16.14 -6.88
C GLN A 246 -17.43 -17.01 -7.06
N VAL A 247 -17.16 -17.95 -6.15
CA VAL A 247 -16.09 -18.95 -6.28
C VAL A 247 -16.25 -19.75 -7.56
N GLU A 248 -17.47 -20.25 -7.87
CA GLU A 248 -17.74 -20.98 -9.11
C GLU A 248 -17.46 -20.14 -10.37
N VAL A 249 -17.88 -18.88 -10.37
CA VAL A 249 -17.62 -17.95 -11.47
C VAL A 249 -16.11 -17.74 -11.67
N TRP A 250 -15.36 -17.55 -10.59
CA TRP A 250 -13.91 -17.39 -10.66
C TRP A 250 -13.20 -18.67 -11.08
N LYS A 251 -13.62 -19.83 -10.58
CA LYS A 251 -13.09 -21.14 -10.94
C LYS A 251 -13.23 -21.39 -12.44
N LEU A 252 -14.40 -21.12 -13.00
CA LEU A 252 -14.64 -21.24 -14.44
C LEU A 252 -13.76 -20.28 -15.25
N ALA A 253 -13.68 -19.01 -14.83
CA ALA A 253 -12.88 -18.00 -15.52
C ALA A 253 -11.37 -18.35 -15.51
N THR A 254 -10.82 -18.72 -14.36
CA THR A 254 -9.41 -19.11 -14.22
C THR A 254 -9.08 -20.37 -15.03
N THR A 255 -9.93 -21.39 -14.96
CA THR A 255 -9.73 -22.64 -15.72
C THR A 255 -9.77 -22.39 -17.22
N LYS A 256 -10.70 -21.53 -17.69
CA LYS A 256 -10.79 -21.11 -19.09
C LYS A 256 -9.47 -20.46 -19.55
N PHE A 257 -8.92 -19.52 -18.78
CA PHE A 257 -7.63 -18.91 -19.11
C PHE A 257 -6.47 -19.93 -19.18
N CYS A 258 -6.46 -20.90 -18.27
CA CYS A 258 -5.43 -21.94 -18.26
C CYS A 258 -5.54 -22.85 -19.50
N ASN A 259 -6.74 -23.24 -19.90
CA ASN A 259 -6.96 -24.12 -21.05
C ASN A 259 -6.64 -23.43 -22.38
N GLU A 260 -7.09 -22.18 -22.56
CA GLU A 260 -6.86 -21.40 -23.79
C GLU A 260 -5.37 -21.11 -24.04
N LYS A 261 -4.59 -20.94 -22.97
CA LYS A 261 -3.15 -20.62 -23.05
C LYS A 261 -2.24 -21.85 -22.93
N GLY A 262 -2.70 -22.92 -22.27
CA GLY A 262 -1.97 -24.18 -22.14
C GLY A 262 -2.05 -25.08 -23.38
N SER A 263 -3.16 -25.03 -24.14
CA SER A 263 -3.36 -25.87 -25.34
C SER A 263 -2.41 -25.53 -26.50
N GLY A 264 -1.70 -24.39 -26.45
CA GLY A 264 -0.65 -24.04 -27.41
C GLY A 264 0.64 -24.86 -27.28
N LEU A 265 0.77 -25.71 -26.26
CA LEU A 265 1.98 -26.49 -25.98
C LEU A 265 1.86 -27.98 -26.35
N SER A 266 0.68 -28.49 -26.70
CA SER A 266 0.42 -29.93 -26.85
C SER A 266 0.13 -30.39 -28.29
N LEU A 267 0.73 -29.73 -29.30
CA LEU A 267 0.67 -30.15 -30.70
C LEU A 267 2.06 -30.12 -31.35
N MET A 268 3.05 -30.71 -30.66
CA MET A 268 4.30 -31.20 -31.27
C MET A 268 4.74 -32.47 -30.55
N THR A 269 3.96 -33.53 -30.70
CA THR A 269 4.45 -34.90 -30.55
C THR A 269 4.19 -35.61 -31.87
N ASP A 270 5.29 -35.78 -32.61
CA ASP A 270 5.53 -36.71 -33.70
C ASP A 270 4.31 -37.37 -34.38
N ASP A 271 3.83 -36.75 -35.45
CA ASP A 271 3.13 -37.45 -36.51
C ASP A 271 4.16 -38.12 -37.43
N LYS A 272 4.49 -39.37 -37.08
CA LYS A 272 4.79 -40.43 -38.05
C LYS A 272 3.85 -41.59 -37.75
N ASP A 273 2.68 -41.57 -38.37
CA ASP A 273 2.28 -42.60 -39.33
C ASP A 273 0.84 -42.38 -39.77
N GLY A 274 0.66 -42.25 -41.08
CA GLY A 274 -0.65 -42.06 -41.68
C GLY A 274 -1.51 -43.32 -41.63
N LYS A 275 -2.82 -43.11 -41.61
CA LYS A 275 -3.77 -43.76 -42.54
C LYS A 275 -5.12 -43.05 -42.53
N ASN A 276 -5.62 -42.82 -43.74
CA ASN A 276 -6.95 -42.34 -44.10
C ASN A 276 -8.09 -43.06 -43.35
N GLN A 277 -9.17 -42.33 -43.05
CA GLN A 277 -10.47 -42.59 -43.67
C GLN A 277 -11.49 -41.45 -43.45
N ASP A 278 -12.31 -41.28 -44.47
CA ASP A 278 -13.31 -40.24 -44.69
C ASP A 278 -14.55 -40.31 -43.79
N LEU A 279 -15.03 -39.11 -43.44
CA LEU A 279 -16.42 -38.63 -43.33
C LEU A 279 -17.57 -39.63 -43.07
N ALA A 280 -18.22 -39.48 -41.91
CA ALA A 280 -19.68 -39.37 -41.83
C ALA A 280 -20.16 -38.68 -40.54
N LYS A 281 -21.19 -37.85 -40.71
CA LYS A 281 -22.00 -37.19 -39.69
C LYS A 281 -22.72 -38.21 -38.78
N ALA A 282 -22.85 -37.92 -37.49
CA ALA A 282 -24.08 -38.10 -36.72
C ALA A 282 -23.95 -37.55 -35.28
N ASP A 283 -24.91 -36.68 -34.96
CA ASP A 283 -25.65 -36.49 -33.72
C ASP A 283 -25.09 -36.94 -32.37
N LEU A 284 -25.09 -35.97 -31.45
CA LEU A 284 -25.06 -36.14 -30.00
C LEU A 284 -26.29 -36.92 -29.53
N ASP A 285 -26.07 -38.10 -28.95
CA ASP A 285 -27.01 -38.70 -28.02
C ASP A 285 -26.30 -39.11 -26.73
N PHE A 286 -26.90 -38.72 -25.62
CA PHE A 286 -26.36 -38.79 -24.27
C PHE A 286 -26.98 -40.03 -23.62
N SER A 287 -26.24 -41.14 -23.54
CA SER A 287 -26.70 -42.30 -22.76
C SER A 287 -25.57 -42.95 -21.96
N THR A 288 -25.66 -42.70 -20.65
CA THR A 288 -25.43 -43.60 -19.52
C THR A 288 -24.79 -44.96 -19.84
N VAL A 289 -23.52 -45.13 -19.46
CA VAL A 289 -22.90 -46.46 -19.37
C VAL A 289 -22.61 -46.78 -17.91
N ALA A 290 -23.24 -47.85 -17.46
CA ALA A 290 -23.10 -48.48 -16.16
C ALA A 290 -21.67 -49.03 -15.96
N TYR A 291 -21.08 -48.73 -14.81
CA TYR A 291 -19.86 -49.36 -14.35
C TYR A 291 -20.17 -50.78 -13.84
N HIS A 292 -19.69 -51.78 -14.58
CA HIS A 292 -19.58 -53.14 -14.05
C HIS A 292 -18.30 -53.29 -13.23
N SER A 293 -18.49 -53.79 -12.02
CA SER A 293 -17.48 -54.23 -11.07
C SER A 293 -16.66 -55.39 -11.65
N ALA A 294 -15.33 -55.31 -11.51
CA ALA A 294 -14.47 -56.48 -11.45
C ALA A 294 -13.53 -56.29 -10.26
N VAL A 295 -13.64 -57.26 -9.37
CA VAL A 295 -12.86 -57.45 -8.15
C VAL A 295 -11.49 -57.95 -8.55
N ASP A 296 -10.43 -57.28 -8.13
CA ASP A 296 -9.17 -57.96 -7.85
C ASP A 296 -8.59 -57.40 -6.56
N SER A 297 -8.53 -58.29 -5.57
CA SER A 297 -7.92 -58.03 -4.27
C SER A 297 -6.42 -58.27 -4.40
N ASP A 298 -5.64 -57.21 -4.32
CA ASP A 298 -4.26 -57.34 -3.86
C ASP A 298 -3.87 -56.18 -2.94
N LEU A 299 -3.20 -56.56 -1.86
CA LEU A 299 -2.94 -55.76 -0.67
C LEU A 299 -1.92 -54.65 -0.97
N SER A 300 -2.41 -53.45 -1.28
CA SER A 300 -1.66 -52.20 -1.24
C SER A 300 -2.14 -51.38 -0.04
N GLU A 301 -1.37 -51.42 1.04
CA GLU A 301 -1.54 -50.59 2.23
C GLU A 301 -1.77 -49.11 1.90
N PHE A 302 -2.92 -48.60 2.33
CA PHE A 302 -3.22 -47.22 2.74
C PHE A 302 -2.37 -46.09 2.15
N ASN A 303 -2.69 -45.71 0.91
CA ASN A 303 -2.44 -44.36 0.38
C ASN A 303 -3.74 -43.77 -0.20
N THR A 304 -4.87 -43.92 0.51
CA THR A 304 -6.02 -43.05 0.24
C THR A 304 -5.57 -41.61 0.53
N PRO A 305 -5.53 -40.71 -0.48
CA PRO A 305 -5.17 -39.32 -0.23
C PRO A 305 -6.15 -38.80 0.81
N ILE A 306 -5.64 -38.41 1.99
CA ILE A 306 -6.44 -37.72 2.99
C ILE A 306 -7.18 -36.60 2.25
N PRO A 307 -8.52 -36.58 2.28
CA PRO A 307 -9.25 -35.59 1.52
C PRO A 307 -8.75 -34.20 1.91
N TRP A 308 -8.54 -33.36 0.90
CA TRP A 308 -7.75 -32.12 1.02
C TRP A 308 -8.29 -31.17 2.11
N ASN A 309 -9.60 -31.30 2.41
CA ASN A 309 -10.32 -30.63 3.49
C ASN A 309 -9.82 -30.94 4.92
N LEU A 310 -9.04 -32.01 5.13
CA LEU A 310 -8.44 -32.34 6.43
C LEU A 310 -6.99 -31.87 6.57
N ARG A 311 -6.34 -31.44 5.47
CA ARG A 311 -4.92 -31.05 5.47
C ARG A 311 -4.71 -29.55 5.68
N TYR A 312 -5.73 -28.74 5.45
CA TYR A 312 -5.66 -27.28 5.55
C TYR A 312 -6.65 -26.76 6.60
N PRO A 313 -6.34 -25.62 7.26
CA PRO A 313 -7.31 -24.95 8.12
C PRO A 313 -8.55 -24.56 7.32
N SER A 314 -9.64 -24.18 8.01
CA SER A 314 -10.80 -23.66 7.30
C SER A 314 -10.41 -22.42 6.47
N PRO A 315 -11.07 -22.13 5.32
CA PRO A 315 -10.75 -20.96 4.50
C PRO A 315 -10.76 -19.63 5.28
N ALA A 316 -11.58 -19.54 6.34
CA ALA A 316 -11.66 -18.38 7.23
C ALA A 316 -10.44 -18.22 8.15
N GLU A 317 -9.73 -19.32 8.45
CA GLU A 317 -8.59 -19.39 9.38
C GLU A 317 -7.24 -19.46 8.66
N PHE A 318 -7.24 -19.57 7.32
CA PHE A 318 -6.01 -19.75 6.53
C PHE A 318 -4.96 -18.66 6.78
N TRP A 319 -5.39 -17.39 6.88
CA TRP A 319 -4.51 -16.29 7.24
C TRP A 319 -4.66 -15.96 8.73
N PRO A 320 -3.54 -15.77 9.45
CA PRO A 320 -3.60 -15.51 10.89
C PRO A 320 -4.26 -14.16 11.20
N GLU A 321 -4.94 -14.10 12.34
CA GLU A 321 -5.57 -12.89 12.85
C GLU A 321 -4.56 -11.92 13.50
N THR A 322 -3.61 -11.41 12.71
CA THR A 322 -2.56 -10.51 13.21
C THR A 322 -2.64 -9.12 12.60
N TYR A 323 -2.24 -8.13 13.41
CA TYR A 323 -2.03 -6.77 12.93
C TYR A 323 -0.74 -6.67 12.11
N ASP A 324 -0.77 -5.80 11.12
CA ASP A 324 0.36 -5.46 10.28
C ASP A 324 1.37 -4.59 11.03
N THR A 325 2.52 -5.18 11.34
CA THR A 325 3.65 -4.52 12.01
C THR A 325 4.76 -4.15 11.02
N THR A 326 4.56 -4.35 9.71
CA THR A 326 5.59 -4.06 8.70
C THR A 326 5.93 -2.57 8.67
N PRO A 327 7.17 -2.20 8.29
CA PRO A 327 7.52 -0.80 8.07
C PRO A 327 6.60 -0.11 7.06
N PHE A 328 6.35 1.18 7.27
CA PHE A 328 5.53 1.96 6.36
C PHE A 328 6.12 2.05 4.95
N ASN A 329 5.25 1.93 3.94
CA ASN A 329 5.58 2.28 2.56
C ASN A 329 5.56 3.81 2.40
N ILE A 330 6.68 4.43 2.76
CA ILE A 330 6.87 5.88 2.70
C ILE A 330 7.10 6.30 1.25
N LEU A 331 6.16 7.06 0.69
CA LEU A 331 6.26 7.58 -0.68
C LEU A 331 7.05 8.88 -0.76
N THR A 332 6.95 9.72 0.27
CA THR A 332 7.63 11.03 0.32
C THR A 332 7.78 11.47 1.77
N ARG A 333 8.98 11.93 2.12
CA ARG A 333 9.27 12.69 3.34
C ARG A 333 9.34 14.17 2.99
N ALA A 334 8.83 15.03 3.86
CA ALA A 334 9.16 16.44 3.80
C ALA A 334 10.62 16.59 4.23
N ASN A 335 11.48 17.12 3.36
CA ASN A 335 12.91 17.37 3.64
C ASN A 335 13.18 18.87 3.85
N HIS A 336 12.21 19.60 4.42
CA HIS A 336 12.32 21.05 4.57
C HIS A 336 12.79 21.39 5.98
N LEU A 337 14.05 21.09 6.31
CA LEU A 337 14.69 21.60 7.53
C LEU A 337 15.14 23.05 7.37
N GLU A 338 15.26 23.55 6.14
CA GLU A 338 16.03 24.77 5.85
C GLU A 338 15.21 26.07 5.80
N ASP A 339 13.87 26.02 5.83
CA ASP A 339 13.04 27.23 5.79
C ASP A 339 12.04 27.29 6.95
N GLN A 340 12.53 27.73 8.11
CA GLN A 340 11.70 28.04 9.27
C GLN A 340 10.64 29.13 8.94
N GLU A 341 10.94 30.03 8.01
CA GLU A 341 9.99 31.04 7.52
C GLU A 341 8.81 30.42 6.75
N LEU A 342 9.06 29.44 5.88
CA LEU A 342 7.98 28.75 5.14
C LEU A 342 7.05 27.97 6.08
N LEU A 343 7.59 27.45 7.19
CA LEU A 343 6.77 26.81 8.23
C LEU A 343 5.81 27.79 8.87
N PHE A 344 6.32 28.95 9.29
CA PHE A 344 5.50 29.97 9.91
C PHE A 344 4.46 30.56 8.96
N LEU A 345 4.77 30.72 7.67
CA LEU A 345 3.78 31.13 6.66
C LEU A 345 2.63 30.13 6.54
N GLY A 346 2.92 28.83 6.62
CA GLY A 346 1.89 27.78 6.63
C GLY A 346 0.94 27.91 7.83
N VAL A 347 1.49 28.15 9.02
CA VAL A 347 0.72 28.39 10.24
C VAL A 347 -0.08 29.68 10.15
N GLN A 348 0.55 30.79 9.74
CA GLN A 348 -0.09 32.10 9.60
C GLN A 348 -1.29 32.03 8.64
N LYS A 349 -1.14 31.33 7.51
CA LYS A 349 -2.24 31.07 6.57
C LYS A 349 -3.40 30.33 7.22
N GLN A 350 -3.13 29.34 8.07
CA GLN A 350 -4.20 28.64 8.82
C GLN A 350 -4.80 29.51 9.93
N LEU A 351 -4.04 30.41 10.56
CA LEU A 351 -4.57 31.33 11.57
C LEU A 351 -5.57 32.32 10.95
N GLN A 352 -5.16 32.95 9.85
CA GLN A 352 -5.91 34.03 9.18
C GLN A 352 -7.08 33.53 8.34
N ALA A 353 -7.10 32.25 7.95
CA ALA A 353 -8.22 31.68 7.23
C ALA A 353 -9.52 31.80 8.07
N PRO A 354 -10.65 32.24 7.51
CA PRO A 354 -11.91 32.26 8.24
C PRO A 354 -12.31 30.85 8.72
N LEU A 355 -12.91 30.73 9.92
CA LEU A 355 -13.56 29.50 10.35
C LEU A 355 -14.87 29.35 9.60
N ARG A 356 -15.02 28.20 8.93
CA ARG A 356 -16.28 27.79 8.29
C ARG A 356 -17.13 26.99 9.28
N LYS A 357 -18.38 26.70 8.92
CA LYS A 357 -19.29 25.91 9.77
C LYS A 357 -18.67 24.58 10.22
N GLU A 358 -17.91 23.94 9.35
CA GLU A 358 -17.26 22.65 9.61
C GLU A 358 -16.09 22.77 10.60
N ASP A 359 -15.48 23.95 10.72
CA ASP A 359 -14.37 24.20 11.64
C ASP A 359 -14.83 24.58 13.05
N ARG A 360 -16.09 25.00 13.22
CA ARG A 360 -16.63 25.51 14.50
C ARG A 360 -17.06 24.42 15.48
N GLY A 361 -16.98 23.16 15.06
CA GLY A 361 -17.33 22.03 15.92
C GLY A 361 -16.35 21.89 17.08
N GLU A 362 -16.89 21.65 18.26
CA GLU A 362 -16.11 21.13 19.38
C GLU A 362 -15.77 19.66 19.15
N GLY A 363 -14.68 19.19 19.76
CA GLY A 363 -14.30 17.78 19.65
C GLY A 363 -13.05 17.44 20.45
N PHE A 364 -12.49 16.28 20.16
CA PHE A 364 -11.32 15.74 20.83
C PHE A 364 -10.18 15.61 19.84
N LEU A 365 -9.00 16.09 20.25
CA LEU A 365 -7.75 15.83 19.54
C LEU A 365 -7.18 14.52 20.07
N TYR A 366 -6.59 13.74 19.17
CA TYR A 366 -5.91 12.50 19.53
C TYR A 366 -4.63 12.36 18.73
N ALA A 367 -3.69 11.61 19.30
CA ALA A 367 -2.52 11.17 18.59
C ALA A 367 -2.20 9.71 18.93
N TYR A 368 -1.59 9.00 17.98
CA TYR A 368 -1.15 7.63 18.18
C TYR A 368 0.06 7.27 17.34
N GLU A 369 0.76 6.24 17.81
CA GLU A 369 1.73 5.47 17.03
C GLU A 369 1.13 4.11 16.65
N VAL A 370 1.81 3.35 15.81
CA VAL A 370 1.49 1.95 15.54
C VAL A 370 2.71 1.08 15.73
N GLU A 371 2.48 -0.19 16.05
CA GLU A 371 3.56 -1.16 16.21
C GLU A 371 4.43 -1.30 14.94
N GLY A 372 5.72 -1.54 15.16
CA GLY A 372 6.73 -1.63 14.09
C GLY A 372 7.11 -0.30 13.43
N ASN A 373 6.51 0.84 13.82
CA ASN A 373 6.71 2.14 13.17
C ASN A 373 6.88 3.27 14.20
N LYS A 374 7.72 3.04 15.20
CA LYS A 374 8.07 4.04 16.23
C LYS A 374 8.67 5.29 15.58
N GLY A 375 8.39 6.46 16.16
CA GLY A 375 8.87 7.74 15.63
C GLY A 375 7.99 8.33 14.53
N PHE A 376 6.91 7.63 14.16
CA PHE A 376 5.84 8.18 13.32
C PHE A 376 4.58 8.35 14.15
N VAL A 377 4.09 9.59 14.24
CA VAL A 377 2.88 9.94 14.97
C VAL A 377 1.81 10.38 13.99
N LYS A 378 0.60 9.86 14.16
CA LYS A 378 -0.59 10.39 13.51
C LYS A 378 -1.32 11.33 14.46
N ILE A 379 -1.69 12.52 13.97
CA ILE A 379 -2.50 13.49 14.70
C ILE A 379 -3.85 13.63 13.99
N GLY A 380 -4.93 13.54 14.76
CA GLY A 380 -6.28 13.74 14.24
C GLY A 380 -7.23 14.38 15.24
N TYR A 381 -8.45 14.68 14.77
CA TYR A 381 -9.58 15.04 15.65
C TYR A 381 -10.79 14.15 15.41
N THR A 382 -11.71 14.14 16.38
CA THR A 382 -13.01 13.46 16.30
C THR A 382 -14.05 14.22 17.11
N THR A 383 -15.31 14.18 16.69
CA THR A 383 -16.47 14.65 17.48
C THR A 383 -17.13 13.52 18.27
N ARG A 384 -16.66 12.28 18.09
CA ARG A 384 -17.10 11.08 18.82
C ARG A 384 -16.04 10.67 19.84
N SER A 385 -16.21 9.50 20.47
CA SER A 385 -15.18 8.98 21.38
C SER A 385 -13.86 8.72 20.64
N ILE A 386 -12.74 8.95 21.34
CA ILE A 386 -11.40 8.70 20.82
C ILE A 386 -11.18 7.19 20.61
N ASN A 387 -11.73 6.35 21.50
CA ASN A 387 -11.62 4.90 21.43
C ASN A 387 -12.27 4.34 20.14
N GLU A 388 -13.50 4.74 19.83
CA GLU A 388 -14.15 4.35 18.56
C GLU A 388 -13.29 4.72 17.35
N ARG A 389 -12.63 5.87 17.40
CA ARG A 389 -11.79 6.33 16.29
C ARG A 389 -10.51 5.52 16.16
N HIS A 390 -9.91 5.11 17.28
CA HIS A 390 -8.78 4.19 17.28
C HIS A 390 -9.15 2.80 16.77
N ASP A 391 -10.32 2.28 17.17
CA ASP A 391 -10.83 1.00 16.67
C ASP A 391 -11.07 1.03 15.16
N GLU A 392 -11.65 2.13 14.66
CA GLU A 392 -11.83 2.34 13.22
C GLU A 392 -10.50 2.35 12.47
N TRP A 393 -9.48 3.04 12.97
CA TRP A 393 -8.17 3.07 12.32
C TRP A 393 -7.48 1.71 12.39
N SER A 394 -7.57 1.03 13.52
CA SER A 394 -7.05 -0.33 13.70
C SER A 394 -7.70 -1.30 12.72
N PHE A 395 -9.03 -1.23 12.59
CA PHE A 395 -9.79 -2.03 11.65
C PHE A 395 -9.47 -1.69 10.19
N HIS A 396 -9.48 -0.42 9.80
CA HIS A 396 -9.29 -0.01 8.41
C HIS A 396 -7.88 -0.24 7.89
N CYS A 397 -6.87 0.04 8.70
CA CYS A 397 -5.47 -0.06 8.27
C CYS A 397 -4.84 -1.41 8.60
N ASN A 398 -5.51 -2.25 9.38
CA ASN A 398 -4.94 -3.44 10.02
C ASN A 398 -3.71 -3.14 10.88
N ARG A 399 -3.71 -2.05 11.62
CA ARG A 399 -2.56 -1.67 12.45
C ARG A 399 -3.03 -1.26 13.83
N LEU A 400 -2.61 -1.99 14.85
CA LEU A 400 -3.00 -1.70 16.22
C LEU A 400 -2.52 -0.30 16.61
N THR A 401 -3.45 0.60 16.86
CA THR A 401 -3.14 1.94 17.33
C THR A 401 -2.67 1.88 18.78
N LYS A 402 -1.60 2.62 19.09
CA LYS A 402 -1.08 2.87 20.43
C LYS A 402 -1.34 4.34 20.77
N PRO A 403 -2.45 4.67 21.46
CA PRO A 403 -2.77 6.05 21.80
C PRO A 403 -1.64 6.68 22.63
N ILE A 404 -1.25 7.89 22.26
CA ILE A 404 -0.25 8.70 23.00
C ILE A 404 -0.85 10.01 23.51
N TYR A 405 -1.98 10.44 22.95
CA TYR A 405 -2.72 11.62 23.38
C TYR A 405 -4.23 11.40 23.24
N PRO A 406 -5.05 11.82 24.22
CA PRO A 406 -4.67 12.41 25.50
C PRO A 406 -3.97 11.38 26.43
N PRO A 407 -3.21 11.83 27.44
CA PRO A 407 -2.68 10.92 28.47
C PRO A 407 -3.85 10.18 29.13
N ILE A 408 -3.68 8.87 29.41
CA ILE A 408 -4.73 7.96 29.93
C ILE A 408 -5.43 8.51 31.20
N PHE A 409 -4.76 9.38 31.96
CA PHE A 409 -5.27 9.98 33.19
C PHE A 409 -5.99 11.33 33.02
N ASN A 410 -5.95 11.93 31.82
CA ASN A 410 -6.69 13.16 31.54
C ASN A 410 -8.02 12.82 30.88
N VAL A 411 -9.10 13.26 31.53
CA VAL A 411 -10.44 13.28 30.94
C VAL A 411 -10.33 13.97 29.58
N ASN A 412 -10.89 13.36 28.53
CA ASN A 412 -10.91 13.89 27.18
C ASN A 412 -11.40 15.35 27.19
N THR A 413 -10.48 16.32 27.19
CA THR A 413 -10.86 17.72 27.24
C THR A 413 -11.38 18.13 25.89
N VAL A 414 -12.65 18.50 25.83
CA VAL A 414 -13.27 19.06 24.63
C VAL A 414 -12.51 20.32 24.24
N VAL A 415 -12.14 20.41 22.97
CA VAL A 415 -11.43 21.55 22.38
C VAL A 415 -12.39 22.27 21.44
N PRO A 416 -12.61 23.59 21.62
CA PRO A 416 -13.40 24.36 20.68
C PRO A 416 -12.68 24.43 19.33
N ASN A 417 -13.44 24.46 18.24
CA ASN A 417 -12.90 24.49 16.87
C ASN A 417 -11.84 23.39 16.61
N ALA A 418 -12.08 22.16 17.06
CA ALA A 418 -11.10 21.07 17.07
C ALA A 418 -10.49 20.78 15.69
N ALA A 419 -11.28 20.88 14.63
CA ALA A 419 -10.82 20.72 13.25
C ALA A 419 -9.79 21.80 12.84
N ARG A 420 -9.93 23.04 13.35
CA ARG A 420 -8.94 24.11 13.14
C ARG A 420 -7.65 23.81 13.92
N VAL A 421 -7.76 23.31 15.14
CA VAL A 421 -6.60 22.92 15.96
C VAL A 421 -5.79 21.82 15.26
N GLU A 422 -6.44 20.80 14.70
CA GLU A 422 -5.77 19.77 13.89
C GLU A 422 -4.99 20.40 12.72
N LYS A 423 -5.63 21.29 11.95
CA LYS A 423 -4.99 21.98 10.81
C LYS A 423 -3.77 22.81 11.22
N LEU A 424 -3.83 23.47 12.38
CA LEU A 424 -2.70 24.24 12.93
C LEU A 424 -1.55 23.32 13.33
N CYS A 425 -1.84 22.19 13.99
CA CYS A 425 -0.83 21.17 14.32
C CYS A 425 -0.16 20.63 13.05
N HIS A 426 -0.95 20.30 12.02
CA HIS A 426 -0.45 19.81 10.73
C HIS A 426 0.39 20.84 9.99
N ALA A 427 0.04 22.13 10.09
CA ALA A 427 0.78 23.23 9.47
C ALA A 427 2.14 23.43 10.14
N GLU A 428 2.19 23.40 11.47
CA GLU A 428 3.45 23.50 12.22
C GLU A 428 4.38 22.31 11.96
N LEU A 429 3.83 21.09 12.01
CA LEU A 429 4.60 19.87 11.76
C LEU A 429 4.79 19.55 10.28
N LYS A 430 4.51 20.51 9.37
CA LYS A 430 4.52 20.26 7.94
C LYS A 430 5.87 19.80 7.41
N HIS A 431 6.97 20.29 7.97
CA HIS A 431 8.34 19.89 7.66
C HIS A 431 8.65 18.43 8.00
N ARG A 432 7.87 17.81 8.89
CA ARG A 432 8.00 16.40 9.31
C ARG A 432 6.95 15.50 8.70
N ASN A 433 6.10 16.05 7.84
CA ASN A 433 4.98 15.33 7.26
C ASN A 433 5.47 14.21 6.33
N THR A 434 4.93 13.01 6.55
CA THR A 434 5.24 11.81 5.75
C THR A 434 4.00 11.36 5.00
N ARG A 435 4.17 11.07 3.71
CA ARG A 435 3.11 10.49 2.87
C ARG A 435 3.27 8.98 2.82
N ILE A 436 2.27 8.26 3.30
CA ILE A 436 2.33 6.81 3.48
C ILE A 436 1.22 6.16 2.66
N TYR A 437 1.58 5.19 1.84
CA TYR A 437 0.60 4.33 1.20
C TYR A 437 0.28 3.14 2.10
N CYS A 438 -0.98 2.98 2.49
CA CYS A 438 -1.40 1.87 3.34
C CYS A 438 -1.96 0.74 2.47
N SER A 439 -1.33 -0.44 2.53
CA SER A 439 -1.82 -1.66 1.87
C SER A 439 -3.10 -2.20 2.50
N GLY A 440 -3.39 -1.87 3.76
CA GLY A 440 -4.63 -2.24 4.44
C GLY A 440 -5.85 -1.47 3.93
N CYS A 441 -5.81 -0.14 3.91
CA CYS A 441 -6.96 0.65 3.48
C CYS A 441 -6.89 1.17 2.04
N LEU A 442 -5.79 0.88 1.31
CA LEU A 442 -5.52 1.28 -0.07
C LEU A 442 -5.56 2.81 -0.29
N LYS A 443 -5.22 3.57 0.76
CA LYS A 443 -5.24 5.05 0.73
C LYS A 443 -3.86 5.63 1.00
N LEU A 444 -3.70 6.85 0.51
CA LEU A 444 -2.60 7.72 0.87
C LEU A 444 -2.92 8.44 2.17
N HIS A 445 -2.23 8.08 3.25
CA HIS A 445 -2.28 8.84 4.49
C HIS A 445 -1.32 10.03 4.41
N ILE A 446 -1.84 11.19 4.78
CA ILE A 446 -1.10 12.45 4.79
C ILE A 446 -1.04 13.07 6.18
N GLU A 447 -1.58 12.39 7.20
CA GLU A 447 -1.65 12.88 8.58
C GLU A 447 -0.57 12.27 9.49
N TRP A 448 0.46 11.65 8.90
CA TRP A 448 1.60 11.09 9.64
C TRP A 448 2.77 12.07 9.68
N PHE A 449 3.47 12.10 10.80
CA PHE A 449 4.60 12.98 11.07
C PHE A 449 5.76 12.19 11.66
N GLU A 450 6.95 12.41 11.14
CA GLU A 450 8.21 11.89 11.70
C GLU A 450 8.63 12.78 12.89
N ALA A 451 8.08 12.46 14.05
CA ALA A 451 8.19 13.25 15.27
C ALA A 451 8.15 12.35 16.51
N SER A 452 8.75 12.81 17.60
CA SER A 452 8.63 12.13 18.89
C SER A 452 7.22 12.29 19.47
N PRO A 453 6.74 11.33 20.29
CA PRO A 453 5.48 11.47 21.00
C PRO A 453 5.38 12.76 21.82
N SER A 454 6.43 13.11 22.55
CA SER A 454 6.51 14.33 23.38
C SER A 454 6.35 15.60 22.54
N GLU A 455 6.97 15.65 21.37
CA GLU A 455 6.87 16.80 20.48
C GLU A 455 5.46 16.96 19.89
N ALA A 456 4.86 15.87 19.42
CA ALA A 456 3.50 15.88 18.89
C ALA A 456 2.49 16.32 19.97
N ILE A 457 2.64 15.81 21.20
CA ILE A 457 1.81 16.20 22.36
C ILE A 457 1.98 17.70 22.64
N ALA A 458 3.20 18.21 22.71
CA ALA A 458 3.45 19.63 22.97
C ALA A 458 2.79 20.54 21.92
N VAL A 459 2.83 20.16 20.64
CA VAL A 459 2.15 20.91 19.57
C VAL A 459 0.63 20.89 19.76
N ILE A 460 0.04 19.73 20.07
CA ILE A 460 -1.41 19.60 20.29
C ILE A 460 -1.85 20.44 21.50
N GLU A 461 -1.13 20.35 22.62
CA GLU A 461 -1.46 21.08 23.85
C GLU A 461 -1.36 22.59 23.65
N LYS A 462 -0.30 23.05 22.99
CA LYS A 462 -0.09 24.46 22.63
C LYS A 462 -1.27 25.04 21.84
N TRP A 463 -1.64 24.40 20.73
CA TRP A 463 -2.73 24.89 19.90
C TRP A 463 -4.10 24.74 20.56
N SER A 464 -4.30 23.68 21.35
CA SER A 464 -5.53 23.51 22.13
C SER A 464 -5.68 24.60 23.18
N LYS A 465 -4.59 24.95 23.91
CA LYS A 465 -4.57 26.03 24.90
C LYS A 465 -4.89 27.37 24.26
N TRP A 466 -4.21 27.72 23.15
CA TRP A 466 -4.49 28.95 22.42
C TRP A 466 -5.95 29.00 21.92
N MET A 467 -6.48 27.91 21.36
CA MET A 467 -7.86 27.91 20.86
C MET A 467 -8.92 28.13 21.97
N ARG A 468 -8.66 27.67 23.20
CA ARG A 468 -9.55 27.92 24.36
C ARG A 468 -9.61 29.38 24.80
N SER A 469 -8.68 30.23 24.36
CA SER A 469 -8.79 31.69 24.53
C SER A 469 -9.85 32.34 23.64
N HIS A 470 -10.53 31.54 22.80
CA HIS A 470 -11.54 31.98 21.83
C HIS A 470 -11.01 33.07 20.87
N PRO A 471 -9.94 32.78 20.10
CA PRO A 471 -9.25 33.79 19.28
C PRO A 471 -10.04 34.24 18.04
N TYR A 472 -11.18 33.62 17.76
CA TYR A 472 -12.05 33.95 16.64
C TYR A 472 -13.35 34.61 17.11
N GLN A 473 -13.94 35.43 16.24
CA GLN A 473 -15.23 36.08 16.46
C GLN A 473 -16.08 36.06 15.17
N PRO A 474 -17.42 36.17 15.27
CA PRO A 474 -18.28 36.28 14.10
C PRO A 474 -17.85 37.45 13.19
N ASN A 475 -17.80 37.21 11.88
CA ASN A 475 -17.50 38.26 10.92
C ASN A 475 -18.72 39.18 10.75
N PRO A 476 -18.64 40.48 11.08
CA PRO A 476 -19.78 41.39 11.02
C PRO A 476 -20.18 41.76 9.59
N ILE A 477 -19.30 41.56 8.61
CA ILE A 477 -19.49 41.99 7.21
C ILE A 477 -20.08 40.86 6.35
N ASP A 478 -19.94 39.61 6.79
CA ASP A 478 -20.20 38.44 5.97
C ASP A 478 -21.49 37.71 6.38
N SER A 479 -22.48 37.73 5.49
CA SER A 479 -23.73 37.01 5.65
C SER A 479 -23.56 35.48 5.62
N SER A 480 -22.39 34.97 5.21
CA SER A 480 -22.09 33.53 5.17
C SER A 480 -21.72 32.91 6.54
N ASN A 481 -21.88 33.66 7.64
CA ASN A 481 -21.72 33.17 9.01
C ASN A 481 -20.32 32.58 9.28
N THR A 482 -19.29 33.19 8.68
CA THR A 482 -17.89 32.86 8.93
C THR A 482 -17.38 33.58 10.18
N TRP A 483 -16.36 33.01 10.82
CA TRP A 483 -15.68 33.68 11.94
C TRP A 483 -14.26 34.05 11.52
N THR A 484 -13.85 35.26 11.85
CA THR A 484 -12.50 35.78 11.57
C THR A 484 -11.71 35.88 12.86
N LEU A 485 -10.39 35.97 12.73
CA LEU A 485 -9.50 36.17 13.87
C LEU A 485 -9.82 37.52 14.52
N ARG A 486 -9.80 37.60 15.86
CA ARG A 486 -10.01 38.87 16.57
C ARG A 486 -8.90 39.87 16.19
N PRO A 487 -9.19 41.19 16.12
CA PRO A 487 -8.19 42.19 15.70
C PRO A 487 -6.88 42.13 16.50
N GLU A 488 -6.95 41.85 17.80
CA GLU A 488 -5.78 41.73 18.66
C GLU A 488 -4.91 40.52 18.29
N GLU A 489 -5.54 39.38 18.03
CA GLU A 489 -4.86 38.15 17.60
C GLU A 489 -4.35 38.26 16.16
N GLU A 490 -5.10 38.93 15.29
CA GLU A 490 -4.67 39.25 13.93
C GLU A 490 -3.41 40.11 13.92
N GLN A 491 -3.37 41.16 14.74
CA GLN A 491 -2.19 42.00 14.87
C GLN A 491 -0.99 41.22 15.43
N LYS A 492 -1.19 40.34 16.42
CA LYS A 492 -0.12 39.47 16.93
C LYS A 492 0.38 38.50 15.85
N SER A 493 -0.50 37.99 14.99
CA SER A 493 -0.15 37.04 13.92
C SER A 493 0.69 37.64 12.79
N LYS A 494 0.80 38.97 12.69
CA LYS A 494 1.62 39.65 11.67
C LYS A 494 3.11 39.38 11.87
N ASP A 495 3.57 39.32 13.12
CA ASP A 495 4.89 38.82 13.50
C ASP A 495 4.75 37.37 14.00
N ILE A 496 4.66 36.46 13.05
CA ILE A 496 4.40 35.05 13.33
C ILE A 496 5.51 34.40 14.17
N GLY A 497 6.76 34.83 14.01
CA GLY A 497 7.89 34.31 14.79
C GLY A 497 7.75 34.64 16.28
N ARG A 498 7.39 35.90 16.60
CA ARG A 498 7.10 36.32 17.97
C ARG A 498 5.83 35.68 18.51
N PHE A 499 4.77 35.59 17.69
CA PHE A 499 3.53 34.93 18.07
C PHE A 499 3.75 33.47 18.49
N MET A 500 4.48 32.70 17.68
CA MET A 500 4.77 31.29 17.95
C MET A 500 5.55 31.07 19.24
N LYS A 501 6.47 31.99 19.58
CA LYS A 501 7.19 31.98 20.87
C LYS A 501 6.27 32.30 22.04
N GLY A 502 5.32 33.23 21.86
CA GLY A 502 4.40 33.67 22.90
C GLY A 502 3.36 32.61 23.28
N ILE A 503 2.85 31.83 22.32
CA ILE A 503 1.86 30.78 22.59
C ILE A 503 2.47 29.48 23.13
N ALA A 504 3.80 29.31 23.04
CA ALA A 504 4.52 28.15 23.54
C ALA A 504 4.71 28.15 25.07
N GLN A 505 4.39 29.28 25.73
CA GLN A 505 4.40 29.47 27.19
C GLN A 505 2.98 29.23 27.74
#